data_AF-A0A172TBP0-F1
#
_entry.id   AF-A0A172TBP0-F1
#
_cell.length_a   1.000
_cell.length_b   1.000
_cell.length_c   1.000
_cell.angle_alpha   90.00
_cell.angle_beta   90.00
_cell.angle_gamma   90.00
#
_symmetry.space_group_name_H-M   'P 1'
#
loop_
_entity.id
_entity.type
_entity.pdbx_description
1 polymer ?
#
loop_
_entity_poly.entity_id
_entity_poly.type
_entity_poly.pdbx_seq_one_letter_code
_entity_poly.pdbx_strand_id
1 'polypeptide(L)'
;MSLKDSFTPEEWFKIMTAPGRAGGVIVAASPSGVTGIVAEARAIGEAIREQVSGPGRTPLLEAMAADLIGKATDPRTMPPQERARTMEEARQMGMEAVRQAIWLVSAKASPEDSVAYKNLLMVVAHRTAEAAKEGGFLGIGGELVNDKERAALAELRELLRLDEIAPAVTPTINPDGSGNSP
;
A
#
# COMPACT_ATOMS: atom_id res chain seq x y z
N MET A 1 -7.93 24.35 1.40
CA MET A 1 -6.81 23.54 1.89
C MET A 1 -7.15 22.09 1.62
N SER A 2 -6.21 21.37 1.03
CA SER A 2 -6.31 19.92 0.84
C SER A 2 -5.54 19.22 1.95
N LEU A 3 -5.84 17.96 2.23
CA LEU A 3 -5.08 17.17 3.22
C LEU A 3 -3.58 17.10 2.89
N LYS A 4 -3.23 17.19 1.60
CA LYS A 4 -1.84 17.29 1.13
C LYS A 4 -1.07 18.45 1.77
N ASP A 5 -1.73 19.57 2.07
CA ASP A 5 -1.09 20.76 2.67
C ASP A 5 -0.58 20.50 4.10
N SER A 6 -1.00 19.39 4.73
CA SER A 6 -0.49 18.92 6.03
C SER A 6 0.85 18.17 5.94
N PHE A 7 1.33 17.87 4.74
CA PHE A 7 2.58 17.16 4.49
C PHE A 7 3.63 18.07 3.85
N THR A 8 4.90 17.87 4.21
CA THR A 8 6.00 18.47 3.44
C THR A 8 6.09 17.81 2.06
N PRO A 9 6.76 18.45 1.07
CA PRO A 9 6.96 17.85 -0.24
C PRO A 9 7.60 16.45 -0.18
N GLU A 10 8.57 16.25 0.73
CA GLU A 10 9.28 14.98 0.92
C GLU A 10 8.36 13.91 1.53
N GLU A 11 7.55 14.28 2.52
CA GLU A 11 6.58 13.38 3.13
C GLU A 11 5.50 12.96 2.13
N TRP A 12 4.99 13.93 1.37
CA TRP A 12 4.00 13.67 0.32
C TRP A 12 4.56 12.76 -0.76
N PHE A 13 5.82 12.95 -1.16
CA PHE A 13 6.50 12.06 -2.10
C PHE A 13 6.58 10.62 -1.58
N LYS A 14 6.88 10.42 -0.29
CA LYS A 14 6.90 9.08 0.33
C LYS A 14 5.51 8.42 0.29
N ILE A 15 4.46 9.20 0.56
CA ILE A 15 3.06 8.73 0.49
C ILE A 15 2.70 8.35 -0.95
N MET A 16 3.03 9.19 -1.94
CA MET A 16 2.69 8.91 -3.34
C MET A 16 3.44 7.70 -3.92
N THR A 17 4.65 7.41 -3.44
CA THR A 17 5.49 6.33 -3.99
C THR A 17 5.35 4.99 -3.27
N ALA A 18 4.91 4.98 -2.01
CA ALA A 18 4.79 3.76 -1.22
C ALA A 18 3.86 2.67 -1.81
N PRO A 19 2.74 2.97 -2.51
CA PRO A 19 1.97 1.93 -3.21
C PRO A 19 2.80 1.18 -4.26
N GLY A 20 3.59 1.91 -5.05
CA GLY A 20 4.52 1.29 -6.00
C GLY A 20 5.62 0.49 -5.31
N ARG A 21 6.09 0.94 -4.14
CA ARG A 21 7.06 0.20 -3.32
C ARG A 21 6.48 -1.11 -2.78
N ALA A 22 5.22 -1.12 -2.34
CA ALA A 22 4.53 -2.34 -1.89
C ALA A 22 4.45 -3.38 -3.01
N GLY A 23 4.09 -2.96 -4.23
CA GLY A 23 4.17 -3.83 -5.41
C GLY A 23 5.59 -4.30 -5.70
N GLY A 24 6.58 -3.41 -5.63
CA GLY A 24 8.00 -3.73 -5.83
C GLY A 24 8.56 -4.75 -4.83
N VAL A 25 8.05 -4.80 -3.60
CA VAL A 25 8.42 -5.85 -2.63
C VAL A 25 8.00 -7.24 -3.12
N ILE A 26 6.84 -7.35 -3.76
CA ILE A 26 6.37 -8.62 -4.33
C ILE A 26 7.26 -9.04 -5.51
N VAL A 27 7.54 -8.12 -6.43
CA VAL A 27 8.46 -8.36 -7.56
C VAL A 27 9.84 -8.79 -7.06
N ALA A 28 10.37 -8.14 -6.03
CA ALA A 28 11.68 -8.49 -5.46
C ALA A 28 11.68 -9.86 -4.75
N ALA A 29 10.55 -10.29 -4.18
CA ALA A 29 10.40 -11.60 -3.53
C ALA A 29 10.48 -12.75 -4.54
N SER A 30 9.93 -12.53 -5.73
CA SER A 30 9.95 -13.50 -6.82
C SER A 30 9.98 -12.79 -8.17
N PRO A 31 11.17 -12.40 -8.66
CA PRO A 31 11.27 -11.70 -9.93
C PRO A 31 10.71 -12.56 -11.07
N SER A 32 9.71 -12.05 -11.77
CA SER A 32 9.29 -12.64 -13.04
C SER A 32 10.36 -12.36 -14.12
N GLY A 33 10.36 -13.18 -15.18
CA GLY A 33 11.22 -12.92 -16.34
C GLY A 33 10.91 -11.56 -16.97
N VAL A 34 11.72 -11.13 -17.96
CA VAL A 34 11.61 -9.80 -18.60
C VAL A 34 10.19 -9.44 -19.07
N THR A 35 9.40 -10.42 -19.51
CA THR A 35 8.01 -10.22 -19.94
C THR A 35 7.03 -9.99 -18.78
N GLY A 36 7.30 -10.54 -17.60
CA GLY A 36 6.45 -10.38 -16.42
C GLY A 36 6.64 -9.03 -15.71
N ILE A 37 7.85 -8.46 -15.74
CA ILE A 37 8.14 -7.15 -15.12
C ILE A 37 7.26 -6.02 -15.70
N VAL A 38 6.98 -6.06 -17.00
CA VAL A 38 6.09 -5.09 -17.65
C VAL A 38 4.64 -5.27 -17.20
N ALA A 39 4.18 -6.51 -17.08
CA ALA A 39 2.83 -6.83 -16.61
C ALA A 39 2.67 -6.42 -15.14
N GLU A 40 3.65 -6.70 -14.29
CA GLU A 40 3.70 -6.29 -12.88
C GLU A 40 3.66 -4.77 -12.73
N ALA A 41 4.48 -4.03 -13.49
CA ALA A 41 4.48 -2.56 -13.48
C ALA A 41 3.12 -1.97 -13.90
N ARG A 42 2.49 -2.58 -14.91
CA ARG A 42 1.16 -2.20 -15.37
C ARG A 42 0.11 -2.47 -14.29
N ALA A 43 0.12 -3.65 -13.68
CA ALA A 43 -0.81 -4.03 -12.62
C ALA A 43 -0.71 -3.10 -11.40
N ILE A 44 0.51 -2.69 -11.02
CA ILE A 44 0.74 -1.69 -9.99
C ILE A 44 0.05 -0.36 -10.36
N GLY A 45 0.31 0.14 -11.56
CA GLY A 45 -0.25 1.42 -12.02
C GLY A 45 -1.78 1.40 -12.11
N GLU A 46 -2.35 0.33 -12.65
CA GLU A 46 -3.80 0.13 -12.73
C GLU A 46 -4.44 0.03 -11.33
N ALA A 47 -3.86 -0.78 -10.44
CA ALA A 47 -4.36 -0.93 -9.07
C ALA A 47 -4.37 0.39 -8.28
N ILE A 48 -3.30 1.19 -8.40
CA ILE A 48 -3.24 2.52 -7.79
C ILE A 48 -4.35 3.40 -8.36
N ARG A 49 -4.46 3.47 -9.70
CA ARG A 49 -5.44 4.32 -10.38
C ARG A 49 -6.87 3.94 -10.01
N GLU A 50 -7.20 2.66 -10.01
CA GLU A 50 -8.52 2.16 -9.64
C GLU A 50 -8.88 2.56 -8.21
N GLN A 51 -7.99 2.31 -7.26
CA GLN A 51 -8.25 2.59 -5.84
C GLN A 51 -8.37 4.09 -5.55
N VAL A 52 -7.52 4.94 -6.14
CA VAL A 52 -7.59 6.40 -5.93
C VAL A 52 -8.70 7.07 -6.76
N SER A 53 -9.31 6.37 -7.73
CA SER A 53 -10.41 6.91 -8.56
C SER A 53 -11.78 6.31 -8.22
N GLY A 54 -11.85 5.39 -7.26
CA GLY A 54 -13.10 4.72 -6.88
C GLY A 54 -14.13 5.65 -6.22
N PRO A 55 -15.39 5.21 -6.05
CA PRO A 55 -16.38 5.93 -5.26
C PRO A 55 -16.06 5.86 -3.76
N GLY A 56 -16.47 6.88 -2.99
CA GLY A 56 -16.33 6.88 -1.52
C GLY A 56 -14.90 7.10 -1.00
N ARG A 57 -14.09 7.90 -1.72
CA ARG A 57 -12.70 8.18 -1.35
C ARG A 57 -12.62 9.01 -0.08
N THR A 58 -11.64 8.68 0.74
CA THR A 58 -11.25 9.53 1.87
C THR A 58 -10.45 10.74 1.36
N PRO A 59 -10.36 11.84 2.13
CA PRO A 59 -9.64 13.05 1.71
C PRO A 59 -8.20 12.80 1.23
N LEU A 60 -7.50 11.80 1.80
CA LEU A 60 -6.18 11.39 1.35
C LEU A 60 -6.19 10.82 -0.07
N LEU A 61 -7.07 9.85 -0.35
CA LEU A 61 -7.16 9.23 -1.67
C LEU A 61 -7.61 10.24 -2.74
N GLU A 62 -8.45 11.20 -2.37
CA GLU A 62 -8.81 12.32 -3.26
C GLU A 62 -7.60 13.20 -3.61
N ALA A 63 -6.80 13.56 -2.61
CA ALA A 63 -5.59 14.35 -2.82
C ALA A 63 -4.55 13.60 -3.68
N MET A 64 -4.38 12.29 -3.45
CA MET A 64 -3.52 11.44 -4.29
C MET A 64 -4.01 11.41 -5.74
N ALA A 65 -5.31 11.25 -5.96
CA ALA A 65 -5.89 11.22 -7.30
C ALA A 65 -5.71 12.53 -8.05
N ALA A 66 -5.90 13.66 -7.38
CA ALA A 66 -5.72 14.98 -7.96
C ALA A 66 -4.29 15.18 -8.47
N ASP A 67 -3.29 14.74 -7.70
CA ASP A 67 -1.88 14.83 -8.10
C ASP A 67 -1.51 13.83 -9.22
N LEU A 68 -2.10 12.63 -9.21
CA LEU A 68 -1.85 11.61 -10.23
C LEU A 68 -2.42 12.00 -11.60
N ILE A 69 -3.59 12.66 -11.62
CA ILE A 69 -4.23 13.17 -12.84
C ILE A 69 -3.54 14.46 -13.33
N GLY A 70 -3.05 15.28 -12.41
CA GLY A 70 -2.55 16.62 -12.70
C GLY A 70 -1.12 16.71 -13.24
N LYS A 71 -0.26 15.68 -13.06
CA LYS A 71 1.15 15.75 -13.43
C LYS A 71 1.71 14.41 -13.93
N ALA A 72 2.12 14.35 -15.20
CA ALA A 72 3.13 13.38 -15.62
C ALA A 72 4.41 13.67 -14.81
N THR A 73 4.87 12.70 -14.02
CA THR A 73 6.02 12.90 -13.15
C THR A 73 7.29 12.94 -14.01
N ASP A 74 7.96 14.09 -14.10
CA ASP A 74 9.25 14.21 -14.78
C ASP A 74 10.31 13.51 -13.91
N PRO A 75 10.95 12.42 -14.40
CA PRO A 75 11.96 11.69 -13.65
C PRO A 75 13.14 12.57 -13.18
N ARG A 76 13.40 13.69 -13.87
CA ARG A 76 14.47 14.65 -13.53
C ARG A 76 14.13 15.54 -12.34
N THR A 77 12.85 15.64 -11.99
CA THR A 77 12.35 16.41 -10.85
C THR A 77 12.12 15.55 -9.62
N MET A 78 12.29 14.22 -9.75
CA MET A 78 12.20 13.31 -8.60
C MET A 78 13.43 13.47 -7.71
N PRO A 79 13.26 13.49 -6.38
CA PRO A 79 14.38 13.46 -5.46
C PRO A 79 15.23 12.20 -5.71
N PRO A 80 16.57 12.31 -5.65
CA PRO A 80 17.47 11.17 -5.83
C PRO A 80 17.03 10.01 -4.96
N GLN A 81 16.67 8.90 -5.60
CA GLN A 81 16.33 7.67 -4.90
C GLN A 81 17.59 6.82 -4.79
N GLU A 82 17.84 6.32 -3.59
CA GLU A 82 18.81 5.26 -3.40
C GLU A 82 18.41 4.06 -4.28
N ARG A 83 19.39 3.49 -4.98
CA ARG A 83 19.17 2.38 -5.91
C ARG A 83 19.65 1.10 -5.24
N ALA A 84 18.73 0.17 -5.07
CA ALA A 84 19.07 -1.17 -4.61
C ALA A 84 20.05 -1.84 -5.59
N ARG A 85 21.05 -2.52 -5.05
CA ARG A 85 22.05 -3.30 -5.79
C ARG A 85 21.66 -4.76 -5.90
N THR A 86 20.77 -5.22 -5.02
CA THR A 86 20.26 -6.60 -5.00
C THR A 86 18.74 -6.61 -4.84
N MET A 87 18.09 -7.73 -5.17
CA MET A 87 16.64 -7.89 -4.94
C MET A 87 16.29 -7.86 -3.46
N GLU A 88 17.15 -8.42 -2.59
CA GLU A 88 16.95 -8.39 -1.15
C GLU A 88 17.00 -6.94 -0.61
N GLU A 89 17.98 -6.15 -1.05
CA GLU A 89 18.05 -4.72 -0.70
C GLU A 89 16.82 -3.97 -1.23
N ALA A 90 16.36 -4.28 -2.45
CA ALA A 90 15.15 -3.67 -3.02
C ALA A 90 13.90 -3.98 -2.18
N ARG A 91 13.78 -5.23 -1.71
CA ARG A 91 12.70 -5.67 -0.82
C ARG A 91 12.74 -4.92 0.52
N GLN A 92 13.90 -4.86 1.17
CA GLN A 92 14.07 -4.18 2.46
C GLN A 92 13.76 -2.69 2.36
N MET A 93 14.29 -2.02 1.33
CA MET A 93 13.99 -0.61 1.06
C MET A 93 12.51 -0.39 0.77
N GLY A 94 11.86 -1.32 0.06
CA GLY A 94 10.43 -1.28 -0.20
C GLY A 94 9.59 -1.37 1.09
N MET A 95 9.91 -2.33 1.96
CA MET A 95 9.26 -2.49 3.27
C MET A 95 9.44 -1.26 4.17
N GLU A 96 10.64 -0.68 4.19
CA GLU A 96 10.91 0.53 4.97
C GLU A 96 10.15 1.74 4.43
N ALA A 97 10.10 1.91 3.11
CA ALA A 97 9.30 2.98 2.49
C ALA A 97 7.81 2.86 2.83
N VAL A 98 7.27 1.64 2.81
CA VAL A 98 5.89 1.33 3.22
C VAL A 98 5.67 1.70 4.69
N ARG A 99 6.57 1.28 5.59
CA ARG A 99 6.51 1.61 7.03
C ARG A 99 6.48 3.11 7.28
N GLN A 100 7.38 3.86 6.64
CA GLN A 100 7.47 5.31 6.79
C GLN A 100 6.20 6.02 6.31
N ALA A 101 5.65 5.60 5.17
CA ALA A 101 4.43 6.22 4.64
C ALA A 101 3.22 5.98 5.55
N ILE A 102 3.07 4.79 6.11
CA ILE A 102 1.98 4.49 7.05
C ILE A 102 2.11 5.31 8.32
N TRP A 103 3.33 5.44 8.85
CA TRP A 103 3.58 6.28 10.01
C TRP A 103 3.19 7.73 9.75
N LEU A 104 3.59 8.29 8.59
CA LEU A 104 3.22 9.66 8.18
C LEU A 104 1.71 9.86 8.08
N VAL A 105 1.01 8.95 7.41
CA VAL A 105 -0.44 9.02 7.26
C VAL A 105 -1.12 8.88 8.61
N SER A 106 -0.71 7.92 9.44
CA SER A 106 -1.29 7.72 10.78
C SER A 106 -1.06 8.89 11.72
N ALA A 107 0.04 9.64 11.55
CA ALA A 107 0.38 10.77 12.40
C ALA A 107 -0.36 12.07 12.02
N LYS A 108 -0.80 12.21 10.76
CA LYS A 108 -1.29 13.50 10.22
C LYS A 108 -2.66 13.45 9.56
N ALA A 109 -3.14 12.27 9.18
CA ALA A 109 -4.44 12.07 8.55
C ALA A 109 -5.43 11.43 9.52
N SER A 110 -6.68 11.30 9.08
CA SER A 110 -7.71 10.64 9.89
C SER A 110 -7.46 9.13 10.04
N PRO A 111 -8.07 8.46 11.03
CA PRO A 111 -8.07 7.01 11.11
C PRO A 111 -8.65 6.35 9.84
N GLU A 112 -9.69 6.96 9.26
CA GLU A 112 -10.32 6.50 8.02
C GLU A 112 -9.36 6.57 6.82
N ASP A 113 -8.63 7.67 6.67
CA ASP A 113 -7.55 7.81 5.67
C ASP A 113 -6.46 6.75 5.87
N SER A 114 -6.09 6.50 7.13
CA SER A 114 -5.07 5.51 7.47
C SER A 114 -5.49 4.09 7.07
N VAL A 115 -6.74 3.71 7.33
CA VAL A 115 -7.30 2.42 6.91
C VAL A 115 -7.38 2.32 5.39
N ALA A 116 -7.90 3.36 4.73
CA ALA A 116 -8.03 3.39 3.27
C ALA A 116 -6.65 3.29 2.58
N TYR A 117 -5.65 3.97 3.12
CA TYR A 117 -4.29 3.94 2.60
C TYR A 117 -3.63 2.57 2.77
N LYS A 118 -3.74 1.94 3.95
CA LYS A 118 -3.27 0.56 4.17
C LYS A 118 -3.93 -0.42 3.20
N ASN A 119 -5.24 -0.29 2.99
CA ASN A 119 -5.97 -1.12 2.03
C ASN A 119 -5.45 -0.93 0.60
N LEU A 120 -5.20 0.32 0.17
CA LEU A 120 -4.57 0.61 -1.13
C LEU A 120 -3.22 -0.12 -1.27
N LEU A 121 -2.33 -0.02 -0.28
CA LEU A 121 -1.01 -0.68 -0.31
C LEU A 121 -1.15 -2.20 -0.47
N MET A 122 -2.08 -2.80 0.27
CA MET A 122 -2.32 -4.25 0.22
C MET A 122 -2.93 -4.70 -1.11
N VAL A 123 -3.87 -3.92 -1.66
CA VAL A 123 -4.48 -4.20 -2.97
C VAL A 123 -3.42 -4.17 -4.07
N VAL A 124 -2.55 -3.16 -4.06
CA VAL A 124 -1.46 -3.07 -5.04
C VAL A 124 -0.53 -4.29 -4.95
N ALA A 125 -0.12 -4.69 -3.74
CA ALA A 125 0.71 -5.87 -3.56
C ALA A 125 0.05 -7.16 -4.08
N HIS A 126 -1.24 -7.39 -3.77
CA HIS A 126 -1.98 -8.54 -4.28
C HIS A 126 -2.08 -8.54 -5.81
N ARG A 127 -2.41 -7.39 -6.42
CA ARG A 127 -2.50 -7.25 -7.87
C ARG A 127 -1.17 -7.53 -8.57
N THR A 128 -0.06 -7.12 -7.96
CA THR A 128 1.28 -7.46 -8.47
C THR A 128 1.52 -8.97 -8.45
N ALA A 129 1.21 -9.64 -7.34
CA ALA A 129 1.36 -11.09 -7.21
C ALA A 129 0.47 -11.86 -8.19
N GLU A 130 -0.71 -11.33 -8.50
CA GLU A 130 -1.61 -11.89 -9.51
C GLU A 130 -1.05 -11.74 -10.93
N ALA A 131 -0.47 -10.59 -11.26
CA ALA A 131 0.10 -10.33 -12.59
C ALA A 131 1.34 -11.19 -12.90
N ALA A 132 2.16 -11.49 -11.89
CA ALA A 132 3.32 -12.36 -12.04
C ALA A 132 2.95 -13.78 -12.55
N LYS A 133 1.73 -14.25 -12.26
CA LYS A 133 1.18 -15.54 -12.71
C LYS A 133 1.08 -15.63 -14.23
N GLU A 134 0.68 -14.54 -14.87
CA GLU A 134 0.48 -14.46 -16.32
C GLU A 134 1.80 -14.33 -17.09
N GLY A 135 2.89 -13.94 -16.40
CA GLY A 135 4.23 -13.74 -16.97
C GLY A 135 5.25 -14.86 -16.69
N GLY A 136 4.86 -15.93 -16.01
CA GLY A 136 5.75 -17.01 -15.56
C GLY A 136 6.31 -17.89 -16.69
N PHE A 137 7.60 -17.69 -17.00
CA PHE A 137 8.59 -18.42 -17.82
C PHE A 137 8.21 -19.27 -19.05
N LEU A 138 7.07 -19.95 -19.15
CA LEU A 138 6.76 -20.79 -20.34
C LEU A 138 5.33 -21.36 -20.40
N GLY A 139 4.30 -20.69 -19.89
CA GLY A 139 2.91 -21.11 -20.15
C GLY A 139 2.55 -22.54 -19.69
N ILE A 140 3.31 -23.13 -18.76
CA ILE A 140 3.02 -24.43 -18.15
C ILE A 140 2.99 -24.23 -16.64
N GLY A 141 1.80 -23.97 -16.11
CA GLY A 141 1.39 -24.31 -14.74
C GLY A 141 2.24 -23.82 -13.58
N GLY A 142 2.32 -22.50 -13.35
CA GLY A 142 2.82 -21.94 -12.10
C GLY A 142 1.74 -21.92 -11.00
N GLU A 143 2.10 -22.26 -9.76
CA GLU A 143 1.24 -22.11 -8.58
C GLU A 143 0.62 -20.71 -8.45
N LEU A 144 -0.54 -20.64 -7.80
CA LEU A 144 -1.47 -19.52 -7.72
C LEU A 144 -0.98 -18.30 -6.91
N VAL A 145 0.30 -17.90 -7.03
CA VAL A 145 1.19 -17.17 -6.08
C VAL A 145 2.15 -18.21 -5.52
N ASN A 146 3.47 -18.00 -5.55
CA ASN A 146 4.43 -18.96 -5.00
C ASN A 146 4.75 -18.70 -3.51
N ASP A 147 5.48 -19.61 -2.86
CA ASP A 147 5.80 -19.49 -1.42
C ASP A 147 6.48 -18.18 -1.03
N LYS A 148 7.35 -17.63 -1.89
CA LYS A 148 8.07 -16.38 -1.61
C LYS A 148 7.14 -15.18 -1.67
N GLU A 149 6.25 -15.14 -2.66
CA GLU A 149 5.23 -14.10 -2.78
C GLU A 149 4.19 -14.20 -1.65
N ARG A 150 3.78 -15.42 -1.28
CA ARG A 150 2.90 -15.66 -0.11
C ARG A 150 3.53 -15.11 1.16
N ALA A 151 4.82 -15.39 1.40
CA ALA A 151 5.55 -14.86 2.54
C ALA A 151 5.65 -13.33 2.50
N ALA A 152 5.90 -12.75 1.33
CA ALA A 152 5.95 -11.30 1.13
C ALA A 152 4.62 -10.60 1.45
N LEU A 153 3.51 -11.17 0.98
CA LEU A 153 2.16 -10.68 1.26
C LEU A 153 1.80 -10.81 2.74
N ALA A 154 2.24 -11.88 3.41
CA ALA A 154 2.05 -12.05 4.84
C ALA A 154 2.81 -10.99 5.65
N GLU A 155 4.08 -10.75 5.32
CA GLU A 155 4.89 -9.72 5.98
C GLU A 155 4.33 -8.31 5.76
N LEU A 156 3.85 -8.00 4.54
CA LEU A 156 3.14 -6.74 4.29
C LEU A 156 1.88 -6.64 5.16
N ARG A 157 1.05 -7.68 5.19
CA ARG A 157 -0.18 -7.68 6.01
C ARG A 157 0.13 -7.40 7.48
N GLU A 158 1.16 -8.04 8.03
CA GLU A 158 1.64 -7.82 9.40
C GLU A 158 2.11 -6.38 9.60
N LEU A 159 2.94 -5.85 8.70
CA LEU A 159 3.42 -4.47 8.74
C LEU A 159 2.27 -3.45 8.70
N LEU A 160 1.25 -3.71 7.87
CA LEU A 160 0.06 -2.88 7.76
C LEU A 160 -0.86 -3.00 8.98
N ARG A 161 -0.67 -4.04 9.81
CA ARG A 161 -1.52 -4.38 10.96
C ARG A 161 -2.99 -4.49 10.57
N LEU A 162 -3.28 -5.09 9.42
CA LEU A 162 -4.67 -5.27 8.97
C LEU A 162 -5.46 -6.22 9.88
N ASP A 163 -4.77 -7.05 10.67
CA ASP A 163 -5.38 -7.97 11.63
C ASP A 163 -5.72 -7.30 12.98
N GLU A 164 -5.24 -6.08 13.25
CA GLU A 164 -5.57 -5.29 14.46
C GLU A 164 -6.83 -4.42 14.30
N ILE A 165 -7.46 -4.42 13.12
CA ILE A 165 -8.63 -3.57 12.77
C ILE A 165 -9.96 -4.32 12.96
N ALA A 166 -10.02 -5.29 13.87
CA ALA A 166 -11.31 -5.74 14.40
C ALA A 166 -11.81 -4.65 15.38
N PRO A 167 -13.08 -4.23 15.29
CA PRO A 167 -13.53 -2.99 15.92
C PRO A 167 -13.43 -3.07 17.45
N ALA A 168 -12.89 -2.00 18.04
CA ALA A 168 -13.07 -1.68 19.45
C ALA A 168 -14.58 -1.52 19.72
N VAL A 169 -15.21 -2.58 20.21
CA VAL A 169 -16.49 -2.51 20.90
C VAL A 169 -16.21 -2.81 22.36
N THR A 170 -15.86 -1.77 23.11
CA THR A 170 -16.09 -1.75 24.55
C THR A 170 -17.41 -1.02 24.78
N PRO A 171 -18.51 -1.71 25.14
CA PRO A 171 -19.50 -1.08 25.99
C PRO A 171 -18.93 -1.12 27.41
N THR A 172 -18.53 0.05 27.91
CA THR A 172 -18.40 0.33 29.33
C THR A 172 -19.70 -0.09 30.02
N ILE A 173 -19.66 -1.21 30.73
CA ILE A 173 -20.74 -1.60 31.63
C ILE A 173 -20.33 -1.17 33.05
N ASN A 174 -21.15 -0.28 33.62
CA ASN A 174 -21.40 0.05 35.04
C ASN A 174 -20.92 1.44 35.50
N PRO A 175 -21.52 2.06 36.55
CA PRO A 175 -22.69 1.64 37.36
C PRO A 175 -23.67 2.78 37.73
N ASP A 176 -24.92 2.77 37.28
CA ASP A 176 -25.98 3.52 37.98
C ASP A 176 -27.37 2.96 37.70
N GLY A 177 -27.91 2.26 38.70
CA GLY A 177 -29.26 1.70 38.66
C GLY A 177 -29.78 1.53 40.06
N SER A 178 -29.87 2.65 40.77
CA SER A 178 -30.62 2.78 42.02
C SER A 178 -32.08 2.33 41.83
N GLY A 179 -32.60 1.58 42.82
CA GLY A 179 -34.02 1.29 43.00
C GLY A 179 -34.43 -0.10 42.50
N ASN A 180 -35.22 -0.90 43.21
CA ASN A 180 -35.96 -0.70 44.44
C ASN A 180 -36.42 -2.10 44.90
N SER A 181 -36.37 -2.41 46.20
CA SER A 181 -37.20 -3.47 46.79
C SER A 181 -38.67 -3.04 46.71
N PRO A 182 -39.61 -3.99 46.57
CA PRO A 182 -40.27 -4.56 47.75
C PRO A 182 -40.41 -6.09 47.73
#